data_AF-A0A932CWD8-F1
#
_entry.id   AF-A0A932CWD8-F1
#
_cell.length_a   1.000
_cell.length_b   1.000
_cell.length_c   1.000
_cell.angle_alpha   90.00
_cell.angle_beta   90.00
_cell.angle_gamma   90.00
#
_symmetry.space_group_name_H-M   'P 1'
#
loop_
_entity.id
_entity.type
_entity.pdbx_description
1 polymer ?
#
loop_
_entity_poly.entity_id
_entity_poly.type
_entity_poly.pdbx_seq_one_letter_code
_entity_poly.pdbx_strand_id
1 'polypeptide(L)' 'MRSVTHQVALSPAVAARARDLEKHGFRGLDALHIAAAEAGKAEVLVTTDDRMLRRGRRAKGLHVLVVRPTEAVGMLPE' A
#
# COMPACT_ATOMS: atom_id res chain seq x y z
N MET A 1 -10.75 8.69 -18.54
CA MET A 1 -10.34 7.32 -18.91
C MET A 1 -10.01 6.58 -17.62
N ARG A 2 -10.65 5.45 -17.34
CA ARG A 2 -10.36 4.62 -16.15
C ARG A 2 -9.80 3.29 -16.68
N SER A 3 -8.48 3.11 -16.60
CA SER A 3 -7.83 1.84 -16.92
C SER A 3 -7.54 1.14 -15.59
N VAL A 4 -8.04 -0.09 -15.43
CA VAL A 4 -7.76 -0.95 -14.29
C VAL A 4 -7.37 -2.30 -14.86
N THR A 5 -6.14 -2.72 -14.60
CA THR A 5 -5.60 -4.00 -15.08
C THR A 5 -5.83 -5.13 -14.09
N HIS A 6 -5.93 -4.80 -12.79
CA HIS A 6 -6.19 -5.78 -11.74
C HIS A 6 -7.00 -5.15 -10.60
N GLN A 7 -7.96 -5.92 -10.08
CA GLN A 7 -8.76 -5.54 -8.90
C GLN A 7 -8.55 -6.57 -7.80
N VAL A 8 -8.19 -6.09 -6.62
CA VAL A 8 -8.01 -6.93 -5.44
C VAL A 8 -9.27 -6.82 -4.57
N ALA A 9 -9.96 -7.94 -4.37
CA ALA A 9 -11.09 -8.01 -3.45
C ALA A 9 -10.60 -8.03 -2.00
N LEU A 10 -11.36 -7.38 -1.11
CA LEU A 10 -11.14 -7.50 0.33
C LEU A 10 -11.53 -8.92 0.76
N SER A 11 -10.53 -9.71 1.14
CA SER A 11 -10.69 -11.08 1.59
C SER A 11 -10.34 -11.23 3.08
N PRO A 12 -10.71 -12.34 3.72
CA PRO A 12 -10.27 -12.64 5.08
C PRO A 12 -8.74 -12.62 5.24
N ALA A 13 -7.99 -13.02 4.20
CA ALA A 13 -6.53 -12.97 4.19
C ALA A 13 -6.00 -11.53 4.17
N VAL A 14 -6.59 -10.65 3.33
CA VAL A 14 -6.25 -9.21 3.31
C VAL A 14 -6.57 -8.57 4.67
N ALA A 15 -7.72 -8.90 5.26
CA ALA A 15 -8.10 -8.39 6.58
C ALA A 15 -7.18 -8.91 7.70
N ALA A 16 -6.73 -10.17 7.62
CA ALA A 16 -5.76 -10.72 8.57
C ALA A 16 -4.41 -10.01 8.46
N ARG A 17 -3.91 -9.81 7.23
CA ARG A 17 -2.67 -9.07 6.99
C ARG A 17 -2.78 -7.61 7.46
N ALA A 18 -3.91 -6.96 7.24
CA ALA A 18 -4.16 -5.61 7.76
C ALA A 18 -4.04 -5.57 9.29
N ARG A 19 -4.65 -6.52 10.02
CA ARG A 19 -4.51 -6.62 11.49
C ARG A 19 -3.07 -6.84 11.94
N ASP A 20 -2.27 -7.58 11.18
CA ASP A 20 -0.84 -7.72 11.48
C ASP A 20 -0.06 -6.42 11.26
N LEU A 21 -0.39 -5.67 10.22
CA LEU A 21 0.18 -4.34 9.97
C LEU A 21 -0.24 -3.32 11.03
N GLU A 22 -1.38 -3.51 11.70
CA GLU A 22 -1.77 -2.64 12.82
C GLU A 22 -0.81 -2.72 14.00
N LYS A 23 -0.23 -3.90 14.25
CA LYS A 23 0.85 -4.09 15.25
C LYS A 23 2.10 -3.27 14.91
N HIS A 24 2.26 -2.87 13.65
CA HIS A 24 3.38 -2.07 13.14
C HIS A 24 3.04 -0.56 13.04
N GLY A 25 1.87 -0.13 13.56
CA GLY A 25 1.51 1.27 13.69
C GLY A 25 0.69 1.86 12.54
N PHE A 26 0.35 1.06 11.52
CA PHE A 26 -0.73 1.38 10.58
C PHE A 26 -2.08 1.22 11.28
N ARG A 27 -3.12 1.95 10.89
CA ARG A 27 -4.44 1.82 11.56
C ARG A 27 -5.56 1.92 10.55
N GLY A 28 -6.60 1.11 10.73
CA GLY A 28 -7.81 1.17 9.91
C GLY A 28 -7.49 1.01 8.43
N LEU A 29 -7.93 1.98 7.62
CA LEU A 29 -7.79 1.90 6.16
C LEU A 29 -6.33 1.92 5.68
N ASP A 30 -5.39 2.56 6.39
CA ASP A 30 -3.96 2.54 6.00
C ASP A 30 -3.44 1.10 5.92
N ALA A 31 -3.75 0.29 6.94
CA ALA A 31 -3.32 -1.09 7.02
C ALA A 31 -3.99 -1.95 5.94
N LEU A 32 -5.26 -1.67 5.65
CA LEU A 32 -6.03 -2.37 4.62
C LEU A 32 -5.53 -2.07 3.21
N HIS A 33 -5.22 -0.81 2.90
CA HIS A 33 -4.66 -0.42 1.60
C HIS A 33 -3.30 -1.07 1.34
N ILE A 34 -2.42 -1.11 2.35
CA ILE A 34 -1.13 -1.79 2.24
C ILE A 34 -1.33 -3.29 2.04
N ALA A 35 -2.17 -3.94 2.85
CA ALA A 35 -2.45 -5.36 2.72
C ALA A 35 -3.04 -5.72 1.33
N ALA A 36 -3.91 -4.86 0.79
CA ALA A 36 -4.48 -5.04 -0.54
C ALA A 36 -3.42 -4.87 -1.64
N ALA A 37 -2.53 -3.88 -1.51
CA ALA A 37 -1.40 -3.70 -2.44
C ALA A 37 -0.45 -4.89 -2.42
N GLU A 38 -0.12 -5.41 -1.23
CA GLU A 38 0.69 -6.63 -1.07
C GLU A 38 0.01 -7.85 -1.71
N ALA A 39 -1.29 -8.03 -1.49
CA ALA A 39 -2.05 -9.14 -2.07
C ALA A 39 -2.15 -9.05 -3.60
N GLY A 40 -2.24 -7.84 -4.14
CA GLY A 40 -2.16 -7.56 -5.58
C GLY A 40 -0.75 -7.65 -6.17
N LYS A 41 0.26 -7.99 -5.35
CA LYS A 41 1.68 -8.05 -5.73
C LYS A 41 2.21 -6.74 -6.31
N ALA A 42 1.67 -5.61 -5.86
CA ALA A 42 2.17 -4.31 -6.27
C ALA A 42 3.55 -4.06 -5.66
N GLU A 43 4.48 -3.55 -6.45
CA GLU A 43 5.79 -3.12 -5.95
C GLU A 43 5.68 -1.78 -5.21
N VAL A 44 4.74 -0.94 -5.65
CA VAL A 44 4.56 0.44 -5.21
C VAL A 44 3.10 0.73 -4.90
N LEU A 45 2.84 1.35 -3.74
CA LEU A 45 1.56 1.94 -3.36
C LEU A 45 1.69 3.46 -3.36
N VAL A 46 0.99 4.11 -4.30
CA VAL A 46 0.99 5.56 -4.44
C VAL A 46 -0.08 6.19 -3.55
N THR A 47 0.28 7.18 -2.74
CA THR A 47 -0.66 7.90 -1.87
C THR A 47 -0.28 9.36 -1.69
N THR A 48 -1.27 10.22 -1.46
CA THR A 48 -1.07 11.63 -1.08
C THR A 48 -1.14 11.86 0.43
N ASP A 49 -1.41 10.81 1.23
CA ASP A 49 -1.49 10.92 2.69
C ASP A 49 -0.09 10.95 3.33
N ASP A 50 0.30 12.12 3.84
CA ASP A 50 1.60 12.31 4.51
C ASP A 50 1.79 11.46 5.76
N ARG A 51 0.73 11.12 6.50
CA ARG A 51 0.82 10.25 7.67
C ARG A 51 1.14 8.82 7.23
N MET A 52 0.48 8.33 6.20
CA MET A 52 0.74 7.02 5.61
C MET A 52 2.17 6.94 5.07
N LEU A 53 2.63 7.97 4.37
CA LEU A 53 4.00 8.05 3.83
C LEU A 53 5.06 8.01 4.94
N ARG A 54 4.91 8.83 5.99
CA ARG A 54 5.85 8.84 7.12
C ARG A 54 5.92 7.48 7.82
N ARG A 55 4.79 6.78 7.94
CA ARG A 55 4.72 5.45 8.54
C ARG A 55 5.32 4.39 7.62
N GLY A 56 4.95 4.39 6.34
CA GLY A 56 5.47 3.49 5.32
C GLY A 56 6.99 3.50 5.26
N ARG A 57 7.60 4.69 5.27
CA ARG A 57 9.07 4.87 5.27
C ARG A 57 9.78 4.35 6.52
N ARG A 58 9.08 4.25 7.66
CA ARG A 58 9.66 3.81 8.95
C ARG A 58 9.33 2.37 9.27
N ALA A 59 8.32 1.80 8.62
CA ALA A 59 7.86 0.46 8.89
C ALA A 59 8.87 -0.58 8.39
N LYS A 60 9.03 -1.64 9.18
CA LYS A 60 9.76 -2.85 8.80
C LYS A 60 8.75 -3.92 8.40
N GLY A 61 9.10 -4.77 7.43
CA GLY A 61 8.26 -5.89 7.02
C GLY A 61 7.07 -5.52 6.13
N LEU A 62 7.12 -4.36 5.46
CA LEU A 62 6.26 -4.09 4.32
C LEU A 62 6.83 -4.77 3.08
N HIS A 63 5.95 -5.33 2.25
CA HIS A 63 6.33 -5.87 0.95
C HIS A 63 6.04 -4.92 -0.21
N VAL A 64 5.53 -3.71 0.08
CA VAL A 64 5.30 -2.64 -0.90
C VAL A 64 6.00 -1.35 -0.47
N LEU A 65 6.47 -0.57 -1.45
CA LEU A 65 6.98 0.78 -1.23
C LEU A 65 5.84 1.78 -1.23
N VAL A 66 5.70 2.56 -0.14
CA VAL A 66 4.69 3.63 -0.07
C VAL A 66 5.31 4.95 -0.53
N VAL A 67 4.84 5.50 -1.65
CA VAL A 67 5.43 6.66 -2.31
C VAL A 67 4.40 7.75 -2.62
N ARG A 68 4.88 8.98 -2.82
CA ARG A 68 4.05 10.07 -3.34
C ARG A 68 3.84 9.95 -4.86
N PRO A 69 2.78 10.56 -5.42
CA PRO A 69 2.60 10.60 -6.87
C PRO A 69 3.80 11.16 -7.62
N THR A 70 4.44 12.22 -7.10
CA THR A 70 5.63 12.82 -7.73
C THR A 70 6.84 11.90 -7.76
N GLU A 71 6.96 11.00 -6.78
CA GLU A 71 8.02 9.98 -6.74
C GLU A 71 7.71 8.85 -7.74
N ALA A 72 6.43 8.47 -7.87
CA ALA A 72 5.97 7.42 -8.77
C ALA A 72 6.16 7.77 -10.25
N VAL A 73 6.00 9.03 -10.65
CA VAL A 73 6.20 9.44 -12.07
C VAL A 73 7.61 9.07 -12.57
N GLY A 74 8.64 9.23 -11.73
CA GLY A 74 10.00 8.86 -12.09
C GLY A 74 10.28 7.35 -12.10
N MET A 75 9.29 6.52 -11.73
CA MET A 75 9.40 5.06 -11.71
C MET A 75 8.71 4.41 -12.93
N LEU A 76 8.00 5.19 -13.73
CA LEU A 76 7.35 4.68 -14.94
C LEU A 76 8.41 4.47 -16.03
N PRO A 77 8.31 3.39 -16.83
CA PRO A 77 9.13 3.24 -18.02
C PRO A 77 8.86 4.39 -19.00
N GLU A 78 9.89 4.79 -19.76
CA GLU A 78 9.77 5.77 -20.86
C GLU A 78 8.86 5.27 -21.98
#